data_AF-A0A662GMJ5-F1
#
_entry.id   AF-A0A662GMJ5-F1
#
_cell.length_a   1.000
_cell.length_b   1.000
_cell.length_c   1.000
_cell.angle_alpha   90.00
_cell.angle_beta   90.00
_cell.angle_gamma   90.00
#
_symmetry.space_group_name_H-M   'P 1'
#
loop_
_entity.id
_entity.type
_entity.pdbx_description
1 polymer ?
#
loop_
_entity_poly.entity_id
_entity_poly.type
_entity_poly.pdbx_seq_one_letter_code
_entity_poly.pdbx_strand_id
1 'polypeptide(L)'
;MIFLITVKSGREDKCLMDLLDAIYIYDNRVKAWRNNYTGLIVLETRLEEHTLINILRYKPIRHLYAVIPLKYVYNICDIDLFIKDFSREIKDVDRLWIKFRMRDESKKIEDEIKEMVRKIFEKNMKKLSSKRDAKYIIHIEGFDEKVGFNIFDREKYMKLKPFYHIE
;
A
#
# COMPACT_ATOMS: atom_id res chain seq x y z
N MET A 1 -2.40 -0.11 -11.76
CA MET A 1 -2.44 0.10 -10.29
C MET A 1 -1.39 -0.76 -9.65
N ILE A 2 -0.76 -0.30 -8.57
CA ILE A 2 0.28 -1.05 -7.86
C ILE A 2 -0.30 -1.56 -6.54
N PHE A 3 0.01 -2.81 -6.20
CA PHE A 3 -0.34 -3.44 -4.94
C PHE A 3 0.92 -4.00 -4.28
N LEU A 4 1.00 -3.83 -2.96
CA LEU A 4 2.00 -4.47 -2.12
C LEU A 4 1.38 -5.68 -1.43
N ILE A 5 1.89 -6.86 -1.78
CA ILE A 5 1.41 -8.14 -1.27
C ILE A 5 2.36 -8.64 -0.20
N THR A 6 1.88 -8.72 1.04
CA THR A 6 2.66 -9.34 2.13
C THR A 6 2.40 -10.83 2.15
N VAL A 7 3.47 -11.63 2.14
CA VAL A 7 3.43 -13.10 2.16
C VAL A 7 4.32 -13.65 3.28
N LYS A 8 4.23 -14.96 3.54
CA LYS A 8 5.19 -15.65 4.42
C LYS A 8 6.59 -15.58 3.82
N SER A 9 7.57 -15.15 4.62
CA SER A 9 8.98 -15.15 4.24
C SER A 9 9.43 -16.52 3.73
N GLY A 10 10.15 -16.54 2.60
CA GLY A 10 10.60 -17.77 1.93
C GLY A 10 9.53 -18.47 1.09
N ARG A 11 8.34 -17.89 0.93
CA ARG A 11 7.25 -18.38 0.06
C ARG A 11 6.93 -17.44 -1.11
N GLU A 12 7.77 -16.43 -1.34
CA GLU A 12 7.56 -15.37 -2.31
C GLU A 12 7.39 -15.92 -3.72
N ASP A 13 8.31 -16.78 -4.18
CA ASP A 13 8.28 -17.32 -5.55
C ASP A 13 7.00 -18.13 -5.82
N LYS A 14 6.59 -18.94 -4.85
CA LYS A 14 5.35 -19.71 -4.95
C LYS A 14 4.11 -18.81 -4.98
N CYS A 15 4.01 -17.88 -4.02
CA CYS A 15 2.90 -16.93 -3.99
C CYS A 15 2.85 -16.07 -5.25
N LEU A 16 4.01 -15.70 -5.82
CA LEU A 16 4.11 -14.93 -7.05
C LEU A 16 3.51 -15.70 -8.23
N MET A 17 3.86 -16.98 -8.39
CA MET A 17 3.26 -17.85 -9.43
C MET A 17 1.74 -17.98 -9.23
N ASP A 18 1.29 -18.31 -8.03
CA ASP A 18 -0.12 -18.47 -7.71
C ASP A 18 -0.92 -17.16 -7.95
N LEU A 19 -0.31 -16.00 -7.66
CA LEU A 19 -0.90 -14.68 -7.91
C LEU A 19 -1.08 -14.44 -9.41
N LEU A 20 -0.04 -14.70 -10.21
CA LEU A 20 -0.10 -14.52 -11.66
C LEU A 20 -1.17 -15.42 -12.26
N ASP A 21 -1.20 -16.71 -11.91
CA ASP A 21 -2.19 -17.66 -12.42
C ASP A 21 -3.63 -17.25 -12.07
N ALA A 22 -3.85 -16.75 -10.85
CA ALA A 22 -5.17 -16.30 -10.41
C ALA A 22 -5.66 -15.05 -11.17
N ILE A 23 -4.74 -14.14 -11.51
CA ILE A 23 -5.04 -12.81 -12.05
C ILE A 23 -5.02 -12.80 -13.59
N TYR A 24 -4.16 -13.60 -14.23
CA TYR A 24 -3.88 -13.53 -15.66
C TYR A 24 -5.12 -13.66 -16.55
N ILE A 25 -6.09 -14.47 -16.12
CA ILE A 25 -7.37 -14.67 -16.84
C ILE A 25 -8.24 -13.40 -16.88
N TYR A 26 -8.00 -12.45 -15.97
CA TYR A 26 -8.71 -11.16 -15.88
C TYR A 26 -7.85 -9.99 -16.38
N ASP A 27 -6.53 -10.09 -16.25
CA ASP A 27 -5.56 -9.12 -16.74
C ASP A 27 -4.30 -9.81 -17.25
N ASN A 28 -4.21 -9.98 -18.57
CA ASN A 28 -3.05 -10.61 -19.22
C ASN A 28 -1.77 -9.74 -19.22
N ARG A 29 -1.84 -8.50 -18.71
CA ARG A 29 -0.68 -7.61 -18.54
C ARG A 29 -0.23 -7.52 -17.09
N VAL A 30 -0.78 -8.36 -16.21
CA VAL A 30 -0.34 -8.45 -14.82
C VAL A 30 1.16 -8.71 -14.75
N LYS A 31 1.85 -7.99 -13.87
CA LYS A 31 3.24 -8.21 -13.54
C LYS A 31 3.37 -8.35 -12.04
N ALA A 32 4.12 -9.34 -11.60
CA ALA A 32 4.46 -9.50 -10.20
C ALA A 32 5.95 -9.75 -10.09
N TRP A 33 6.61 -9.10 -9.14
CA TRP A 33 8.03 -9.29 -8.90
C TRP A 33 8.36 -9.20 -7.43
N ARG A 34 9.47 -9.84 -7.06
CA ARG A 34 10.05 -9.69 -5.73
C ARG A 34 10.78 -8.37 -5.66
N ASN A 35 10.70 -7.75 -4.49
CA ASN A 35 11.50 -6.59 -4.18
C ASN A 35 12.67 -7.02 -3.27
N ASN A 36 13.49 -6.07 -2.84
CA ASN A 36 14.63 -6.38 -1.97
C ASN A 36 14.22 -6.83 -0.55
N TYR A 37 12.95 -6.68 -0.19
CA TYR A 37 12.41 -7.05 1.12
C TYR A 37 11.83 -8.46 1.12
N THR A 38 12.32 -9.29 2.04
CA THR A 38 11.76 -10.65 2.23
C THR A 38 10.32 -10.59 2.74
N GLY A 39 9.43 -11.39 2.16
CA GLY A 39 8.00 -11.46 2.49
C GLY A 39 7.14 -10.41 1.81
N LEU A 40 7.64 -9.72 0.78
CA LEU A 40 6.91 -8.71 0.03
C LEU A 40 7.03 -8.94 -1.48
N ILE A 41 5.88 -8.83 -2.16
CA ILE A 41 5.76 -8.91 -3.61
C ILE A 41 5.12 -7.61 -4.08
N VAL A 42 5.63 -7.04 -5.16
CA VAL A 42 5.00 -5.92 -5.85
C VAL A 42 4.20 -6.49 -7.01
N LEU A 43 2.93 -6.10 -7.09
CA LEU A 43 2.00 -6.52 -8.13
C LEU A 43 1.51 -5.28 -8.88
N GLU A 44 1.68 -5.28 -10.19
CA GLU A 44 1.12 -4.28 -11.09
C GLU A 44 0.03 -4.92 -11.93
N THR A 45 -1.18 -4.34 -11.90
CA THR A 45 -2.32 -4.82 -12.67
C THR A 45 -3.25 -3.67 -13.06
N ARG A 46 -4.01 -3.87 -14.14
CA ARG A 46 -5.09 -2.98 -14.58
C ARG A 46 -6.39 -3.20 -13.81
N LEU A 47 -6.48 -4.27 -13.02
CA LEU A 47 -7.62 -4.51 -12.17
C LEU A 47 -7.74 -3.42 -11.10
N GLU A 48 -8.98 -2.99 -10.88
CA GLU A 48 -9.30 -2.13 -9.75
C GLU A 48 -9.13 -2.87 -8.42
N GLU A 49 -8.93 -2.09 -7.36
CA GLU A 49 -8.76 -2.60 -6.00
C GLU A 49 -9.83 -3.64 -5.60
N HIS A 50 -11.10 -3.28 -5.79
CA HIS A 50 -12.22 -4.11 -5.32
C HIS A 50 -12.27 -5.44 -6.08
N THR A 51 -12.00 -5.41 -7.40
CA THR A 51 -11.96 -6.59 -8.26
C THR A 51 -10.85 -7.54 -7.86
N LEU A 52 -9.63 -7.03 -7.68
CA LEU A 52 -8.50 -7.86 -7.28
C LEU A 52 -8.74 -8.51 -5.90
N ILE A 53 -9.20 -7.73 -4.92
CA ILE A 53 -9.48 -8.24 -3.57
C ILE A 53 -10.55 -9.35 -3.63
N ASN A 54 -11.59 -9.19 -4.44
CA ASN A 54 -12.63 -10.20 -4.60
C ASN A 54 -12.11 -11.49 -5.26
N ILE A 55 -11.27 -11.37 -6.31
CA ILE A 55 -10.63 -12.52 -6.95
C ILE A 55 -9.79 -13.30 -5.93
N LEU A 56 -8.94 -12.61 -5.16
CA LEU A 56 -8.05 -13.24 -4.19
C LEU A 56 -8.76 -13.79 -2.95
N ARG A 57 -9.99 -13.34 -2.67
CA ARG A 57 -10.86 -13.94 -1.65
C ARG A 57 -11.56 -15.20 -2.15
N TYR A 58 -11.98 -15.21 -3.41
CA TYR A 58 -12.62 -16.37 -4.02
C TYR A 58 -11.61 -17.49 -4.33
N LYS A 59 -10.39 -17.12 -4.72
CA LYS A 59 -9.25 -18.03 -4.93
C LYS A 59 -8.17 -17.73 -3.89
N PRO A 60 -8.34 -18.20 -2.63
CA PRO A 60 -7.39 -17.90 -1.57
C PRO A 60 -6.03 -18.53 -1.87
N ILE A 61 -4.98 -17.71 -1.84
CA ILE A 61 -3.60 -18.14 -2.05
C ILE A 61 -2.96 -18.41 -0.69
N ARG A 62 -2.44 -19.63 -0.51
CA ARG A 62 -1.77 -20.02 0.74
C ARG A 62 -0.58 -19.11 1.01
N HIS A 63 -0.41 -18.68 2.26
CA HIS A 63 0.67 -17.80 2.72
C HIS A 63 0.54 -16.33 2.29
N LEU A 64 -0.55 -15.91 1.65
CA LEU A 64 -0.85 -14.53 1.38
C LEU A 64 -1.50 -13.88 2.61
N TYR A 65 -0.84 -12.86 3.19
CA TYR A 65 -1.31 -12.23 4.43
C TYR A 65 -2.01 -10.90 4.22
N ALA A 66 -1.56 -10.09 3.26
CA ALA A 66 -2.14 -8.76 3.03
C ALA A 66 -2.02 -8.35 1.56
N VAL A 67 -3.00 -7.58 1.09
CA VAL A 67 -2.99 -6.92 -0.22
C VAL A 67 -3.23 -5.44 0.02
N ILE A 68 -2.22 -4.60 -0.19
CA ILE A 68 -2.32 -3.16 0.03
C ILE A 68 -2.22 -2.43 -1.31
N PRO A 69 -3.31 -1.82 -1.80
CA PRO A 69 -3.27 -1.01 -3.02
C PRO A 69 -2.64 0.35 -2.76
N LEU A 70 -1.74 0.76 -3.65
CA LEU A 70 -1.17 2.09 -3.69
C LEU A 70 -1.77 2.85 -4.87
N LYS A 71 -2.47 3.94 -4.57
CA LYS A 71 -3.10 4.80 -5.59
C LYS A 71 -2.04 5.65 -6.27
N TYR A 72 -1.10 6.17 -5.50
CA TYR A 72 0.02 6.97 -5.96
C TYR A 72 1.33 6.27 -5.60
N VAL A 73 2.27 6.23 -6.53
CA VAL A 73 3.61 5.67 -6.35
C VAL A 73 4.60 6.56 -7.09
N TYR A 74 5.66 6.95 -6.41
CA TYR A 74 6.72 7.82 -6.92
C TYR A 74 8.08 7.20 -6.63
N ASN A 75 9.05 7.48 -7.49
CA ASN A 75 10.44 7.25 -7.10
C ASN A 75 10.83 8.27 -6.03
N ILE A 76 11.78 7.90 -5.18
CA ILE A 76 12.31 8.77 -4.13
C ILE A 76 12.83 10.10 -4.70
N CYS A 77 13.44 10.08 -5.87
CA CYS A 77 13.95 11.28 -6.55
C CYS A 77 12.84 12.26 -6.97
N ASP A 78 11.59 11.79 -7.06
CA ASP A 78 10.43 12.57 -7.49
C ASP A 78 9.52 12.95 -6.30
N ILE A 79 10.08 13.09 -5.09
CA ILE A 79 9.31 13.28 -3.85
C ILE A 79 8.43 14.56 -3.87
N ASP A 80 8.80 15.58 -4.65
CA ASP A 80 7.97 16.78 -4.81
C ASP A 80 6.60 16.47 -5.43
N LEU A 81 6.53 15.49 -6.35
CA LEU A 81 5.26 15.03 -6.91
C LEU A 81 4.42 14.30 -5.86
N PHE A 82 5.07 13.50 -5.01
CA PHE A 82 4.42 12.88 -3.85
C PHE A 82 3.78 13.94 -2.95
N ILE A 83 4.53 14.99 -2.58
CA ILE A 83 4.03 16.08 -1.71
C ILE A 83 2.83 16.77 -2.33
N LYS A 84 2.91 17.11 -3.63
CA LYS A 84 1.85 17.80 -4.36
C LYS A 84 0.55 17.01 -4.34
N ASP A 85 0.62 15.74 -4.70
CA ASP A 85 -0.56 14.88 -4.77
C ASP A 85 -1.06 14.51 -3.38
N PHE A 86 -0.18 14.26 -2.41
CA PHE A 86 -0.56 14.05 -1.02
C PHE A 86 -1.33 15.24 -0.45
N SER A 87 -0.82 16.46 -0.63
CA SER A 87 -1.48 17.69 -0.19
C SER A 87 -2.87 17.87 -0.81
N ARG A 88 -3.03 17.53 -2.10
CA ARG A 88 -4.32 17.57 -2.80
C ARG A 88 -5.31 16.58 -2.18
N GLU A 89 -4.91 15.34 -1.97
CA GLU A 89 -5.82 14.28 -1.53
C GLU A 89 -6.28 14.43 -0.08
N ILE A 90 -5.51 15.07 0.79
CA ILE A 90 -5.90 15.27 2.19
C ILE A 90 -6.73 16.53 2.45
N LYS A 91 -6.84 17.42 1.45
CA LYS A 91 -7.39 18.78 1.61
C LYS A 91 -8.80 18.76 2.22
N ASP A 92 -9.65 17.86 1.75
CA ASP A 92 -11.07 17.79 2.13
C ASP A 92 -11.38 16.57 3.02
N VAL A 93 -10.35 15.89 3.54
CA VAL A 93 -10.50 14.69 4.37
C VAL A 93 -10.16 15.01 5.83
N ASP A 94 -11.10 14.73 6.72
CA ASP A 94 -10.93 14.94 8.17
C ASP A 94 -10.88 13.61 8.93
N ARG A 95 -10.53 13.67 10.21
CA ARG A 95 -10.38 12.49 11.09
C ARG A 95 -9.40 11.45 10.52
N LEU A 96 -8.22 11.92 10.14
CA LEU A 96 -7.16 11.13 9.52
C LEU A 96 -6.19 10.56 10.54
N TRP A 97 -5.79 9.30 10.36
CA TRP A 97 -4.60 8.73 10.98
C TRP A 97 -3.62 8.29 9.90
N ILE A 98 -2.33 8.52 10.11
CA ILE A 98 -1.29 8.14 9.16
C ILE A 98 -0.56 6.91 9.67
N LYS A 99 -0.39 5.95 8.78
CA LYS A 99 0.45 4.79 8.99
C LYS A 99 1.60 4.81 8.02
N PHE A 100 2.80 4.91 8.57
CA PHE A 100 4.05 4.77 7.83
C PHE A 100 4.54 3.32 7.89
N ARG A 101 5.02 2.82 6.75
CA ARG A 101 5.75 1.55 6.67
C ARG A 101 6.83 1.65 5.59
N MET A 102 8.00 2.14 5.98
CA MET A 102 9.15 2.24 5.07
C MET A 102 10.06 1.02 5.21
N ARG A 103 10.70 0.62 4.10
CA ARG A 103 11.58 -0.55 4.02
C ARG A 103 12.76 -0.28 3.09
N ASP A 104 13.86 -0.97 3.33
CA ASP A 104 15.06 -0.90 2.49
C ASP A 104 15.50 0.56 2.23
N GLU A 105 15.80 0.90 0.98
CA GLU A 105 16.26 2.22 0.55
C GLU A 105 15.30 3.36 0.94
N SER A 106 13.98 3.14 0.82
CA SER A 106 12.97 4.12 1.25
C SER A 106 13.00 4.47 2.74
N LYS A 107 13.63 3.64 3.58
CA LYS A 107 13.78 3.94 5.01
C LYS A 107 14.75 5.09 5.26
N LYS A 108 15.71 5.32 4.36
CA LYS A 108 16.71 6.40 4.48
C LYS A 108 16.09 7.79 4.44
N ILE A 109 14.92 7.92 3.81
CA ILE A 109 14.18 9.18 3.67
C ILE A 109 12.92 9.25 4.55
N GLU A 110 12.71 8.28 5.45
CA GLU A 110 11.48 8.19 6.23
C GLU A 110 11.22 9.45 7.06
N ASP A 111 12.25 9.99 7.69
CA ASP A 111 12.14 11.18 8.54
C ASP A 111 11.90 12.45 7.71
N GLU A 112 12.49 12.54 6.52
CA GLU A 112 12.23 13.62 5.57
C GLU A 112 10.75 13.63 5.15
N ILE A 113 10.20 12.46 4.80
CA ILE A 113 8.79 12.34 4.43
C ILE A 113 7.88 12.68 5.61
N LYS A 114 8.18 12.19 6.81
CA LYS A 114 7.40 12.52 8.01
C LYS A 114 7.38 14.03 8.25
N GLU A 115 8.51 14.69 8.10
CA GLU A 115 8.63 16.14 8.27
C GLU A 115 7.86 16.90 7.19
N MET A 116 7.94 16.48 5.93
CA MET A 116 7.14 17.05 4.83
C MET A 116 5.64 16.89 5.10
N VAL A 117 5.20 15.69 5.48
CA VAL A 117 3.81 15.41 5.84
C VAL A 117 3.37 16.28 7.02
N ARG A 118 4.19 16.43 8.06
CA ARG A 118 3.90 17.30 9.21
C ARG A 118 3.67 18.75 8.77
N LYS A 119 4.55 19.32 7.94
CA LYS A 119 4.42 20.68 7.40
C LYS A 119 3.12 20.86 6.60
N ILE A 120 2.69 19.86 5.84
CA ILE A 120 1.42 19.90 5.09
C ILE A 120 0.23 19.96 6.06
N PHE A 121 0.24 19.18 7.14
CA PHE A 121 -0.83 19.21 8.14
C PHE A 121 -0.89 20.56 8.86
N GLU A 122 0.26 21.10 9.25
CA GLU A 122 0.37 22.42 9.89
C GLU A 122 -0.14 23.53 8.96
N LYS A 123 0.30 23.55 7.70
CA LYS A 123 -0.13 24.54 6.70
C LYS A 123 -1.64 24.52 6.47
N ASN A 124 -2.25 23.34 6.53
CA ASN A 124 -3.70 23.19 6.34
C ASN A 124 -4.48 23.29 7.67
N MET A 125 -3.83 23.66 8.78
CA MET A 125 -4.41 23.70 10.13
C MET A 125 -5.14 22.41 10.54
N LYS A 126 -4.68 21.27 10.03
CA LYS A 126 -5.27 19.95 10.30
C LYS A 126 -4.57 19.26 11.46
N LYS A 127 -5.35 18.58 12.29
CA LYS A 127 -4.83 17.70 13.35
C LYS A 127 -5.04 16.24 12.99
N LEU A 128 -4.03 15.42 13.24
CA LEU A 128 -4.15 13.98 13.15
C LEU A 128 -5.01 13.43 14.27
N SER A 129 -5.90 12.51 13.93
CA SER A 129 -6.68 11.75 14.89
C SER A 129 -5.87 10.58 15.45
N SER A 130 -6.26 10.13 16.64
CA SER A 130 -5.79 8.85 17.16
C SER A 130 -6.19 7.72 16.21
N LYS A 131 -5.45 6.60 16.25
CA LYS A 131 -5.82 5.39 15.50
C LYS A 131 -7.25 4.91 15.81
N ARG A 132 -7.76 5.18 17.02
CA ARG A 132 -9.11 4.75 17.45
C ARG A 132 -10.21 5.67 16.95
N ASP A 133 -9.94 6.96 16.78
CA ASP A 133 -10.96 7.96 16.39
C ASP A 133 -10.97 8.25 14.90
N ALA A 134 -9.93 7.82 14.19
CA ALA A 134 -9.80 8.03 12.76
C ALA A 134 -10.89 7.31 11.97
N LYS A 135 -11.52 8.06 11.06
CA LYS A 135 -12.42 7.56 10.02
C LYS A 135 -11.64 7.12 8.80
N TYR A 136 -10.58 7.87 8.46
CA TYR A 136 -9.73 7.58 7.31
C TYR A 136 -8.30 7.26 7.75
N ILE A 137 -7.68 6.33 7.02
CA ILE A 137 -6.30 5.90 7.23
C ILE A 137 -5.50 6.25 5.97
N ILE A 138 -4.50 7.10 6.11
CA ILE A 138 -3.49 7.28 5.06
C ILE A 138 -2.42 6.22 5.29
N HIS A 139 -2.31 5.28 4.37
CA HIS A 139 -1.23 4.30 4.38
C HIS A 139 -0.14 4.78 3.44
N ILE A 140 1.04 5.07 3.99
CA ILE A 140 2.24 5.42 3.24
C ILE A 140 3.20 4.25 3.36
N GLU A 141 3.62 3.71 2.23
CA GLU A 141 4.47 2.53 2.17
C GLU A 141 5.65 2.77 1.24
N GLY A 142 6.84 2.49 1.77
CA GLY A 142 8.09 2.55 1.03
C GLY A 142 8.59 1.15 0.72
N PHE A 143 9.08 0.97 -0.50
CA PHE A 143 9.60 -0.29 -1.02
C PHE A 143 10.62 0.00 -2.12
N ASP A 144 11.77 -0.68 -2.09
CA ASP A 144 12.92 -0.35 -2.94
C ASP A 144 13.20 1.17 -2.92
N GLU A 145 13.40 1.78 -4.08
CA GLU A 145 13.59 3.23 -4.28
C GLU A 145 12.28 3.97 -4.56
N LYS A 146 11.15 3.47 -4.04
CA LYS A 146 9.82 4.05 -4.24
C LYS A 146 9.09 4.31 -2.94
N VAL A 147 8.20 5.29 -3.00
CA VAL A 147 7.22 5.59 -1.96
C VAL A 147 5.86 5.72 -2.60
N GLY A 148 4.88 5.05 -2.02
CA GLY A 148 3.50 5.20 -2.43
C GLY A 148 2.58 5.45 -1.27
N PHE A 149 1.39 5.94 -1.58
CA PHE A 149 0.34 6.10 -0.59
C PHE A 149 -1.06 5.86 -1.16
N ASN A 150 -1.98 5.61 -0.24
CA ASN A 150 -3.40 5.59 -0.51
C ASN A 150 -4.17 6.01 0.75
N ILE A 151 -5.39 6.52 0.56
CA ILE A 151 -6.30 6.92 1.64
C ILE A 151 -7.49 5.97 1.65
N PHE A 152 -7.74 5.38 2.81
CA PHE A 152 -8.77 4.37 2.99
C PHE A 152 -9.81 4.84 3.99
N ASP A 153 -11.08 4.52 3.74
CA ASP A 153 -12.01 4.37 4.85
C ASP A 153 -11.51 3.25 5.78
N ARG A 154 -11.64 3.44 7.09
CA ARG A 154 -11.14 2.50 8.07
C ARG A 154 -11.69 1.09 7.92
N GLU A 155 -12.97 0.92 7.64
CA GLU A 155 -13.57 -0.40 7.46
C GLU A 155 -12.96 -1.13 6.27
N LYS A 156 -12.75 -0.38 5.18
CA LYS A 156 -12.08 -0.88 3.98
C LYS A 156 -10.64 -1.27 4.27
N TYR A 157 -9.90 -0.44 5.02
CA TYR A 157 -8.51 -0.72 5.40
C TYR A 157 -8.37 -2.01 6.20
N MET A 158 -9.28 -2.26 7.14
CA MET A 158 -9.27 -3.49 7.95
C MET A 158 -9.53 -4.74 7.10
N LYS A 159 -10.32 -4.62 6.03
CA LYS A 159 -10.60 -5.72 5.08
C LYS A 159 -9.40 -6.11 4.21
N LEU A 160 -8.31 -5.34 4.23
CA LEU A 160 -7.06 -5.64 3.52
C LEU A 160 -6.15 -6.64 4.25
N LYS A 161 -6.49 -7.03 5.49
CA LYS A 161 -5.74 -7.98 6.32
C LYS A 161 -6.67 -8.75 7.28
N PRO A 162 -6.31 -9.97 7.69
CA PRO A 162 -5.50 -10.94 6.96
C PRO A 162 -6.31 -11.59 5.82
N PHE A 163 -5.64 -12.03 4.76
CA PHE A 163 -6.26 -12.84 3.68
C PHE A 163 -6.26 -14.34 3.97
N TYR A 164 -5.51 -14.78 4.99
CA TYR A 164 -5.47 -16.17 5.44
C TYR A 164 -5.65 -16.21 6.96
N HIS A 165 -6.55 -17.08 7.43
CA HIS A 165 -6.61 -17.46 8.82
C HIS A 165 -5.40 -18.35 9.14
N ILE A 166 -4.68 -18.03 10.21
CA ILE A 166 -3.72 -18.93 10.81
C ILE A 166 -4.56 -19.96 11.57
N GLU A 167 -4.69 -21.16 11.01
CA GLU A 167 -4.91 -22.37 11.79
C GLU A 167 -3.55 -22.96 12.16
#